data_AF-A0A419KHK1-F1
#
_entry.id   AF-A0A419KHK1-F1
#
_cell.length_a   1.000
_cell.length_b   1.000
_cell.length_c   1.000
_cell.angle_alpha   90.00
_cell.angle_beta   90.00
_cell.angle_gamma   90.00
#
_symmetry.space_group_name_H-M   'P 1'
#
loop_
_entity.id
_entity.type
_entity.pdbx_description
1 polymer ?
#
loop_
_entity_poly.entity_id
_entity_poly.type
_entity_poly.pdbx_seq_one_letter_code
_entity_poly.pdbx_strand_id
1 'polypeptide(L)'
;MIREYEEKIGKFEVLLQRITSDLTSNVALENMTPSDVWRRSERDITSLGDLTKQLRDLMLLLKPEVTPTIKRQVDALLECLRVFKETLKKHGLKGDSKAALEELRRASVEGANLLNLAKKIRDNPSKSLSTILRLKEVYDAKEYLSAVSIPEASFIRFENLKRAIRNLNLSILNVEQTLKDLKNGLDAVSDELSKFQSASNEKNEG
;
A
#
# COMPACT_ATOMS: atom_id res chain seq x y z
N MET A 1 3.55 2.20 -8.44
CA MET A 1 4.09 0.97 -7.84
C MET A 1 3.10 -0.19 -7.83
N ILE A 2 2.08 -0.26 -6.97
CA ILE A 2 1.13 -1.42 -7.00
C ILE A 2 0.33 -1.49 -8.31
N ARG A 3 -0.21 -0.36 -8.77
CA ARG A 3 -0.92 -0.30 -10.08
C ARG A 3 -0.04 -0.70 -11.26
N GLU A 4 1.21 -0.22 -11.25
CA GLU A 4 2.20 -0.57 -12.27
C GLU A 4 2.49 -2.07 -12.23
N TYR A 5 2.65 -2.65 -11.04
CA TYR A 5 2.84 -4.08 -10.87
C TYR A 5 1.65 -4.92 -11.37
N GLU A 6 0.42 -4.50 -11.08
CA GLU A 6 -0.80 -5.14 -11.61
C GLU A 6 -0.86 -5.07 -13.14
N GLU A 7 -0.53 -3.92 -13.72
CA GLU A 7 -0.47 -3.76 -15.18
C GLU A 7 0.56 -4.70 -15.81
N LYS A 8 1.75 -4.84 -15.20
CA LYS A 8 2.80 -5.74 -15.69
C LYS A 8 2.40 -7.20 -15.55
N ILE A 9 1.72 -7.59 -14.47
CA ILE A 9 1.14 -8.94 -14.31
C ILE A 9 0.16 -9.23 -15.44
N GLY A 10 -0.77 -8.31 -15.72
CA GLY A 10 -1.76 -8.48 -16.78
C GLY A 10 -1.12 -8.60 -18.17
N LYS A 11 -0.16 -7.74 -18.48
CA LYS A 11 0.60 -7.81 -19.75
C LYS A 11 1.37 -9.12 -19.90
N PHE A 12 2.00 -9.58 -18.82
CA PHE A 12 2.73 -10.83 -18.79
C PHE A 12 1.80 -12.04 -19.00
N GLU A 13 0.65 -12.06 -18.32
CA GLU A 13 -0.35 -13.12 -18.45
C GLU A 13 -0.90 -13.23 -19.87
N VAL A 14 -1.29 -12.11 -20.49
CA VAL A 14 -1.77 -12.07 -21.88
C VAL A 14 -0.70 -12.60 -22.85
N LEU A 15 0.54 -12.18 -22.65
CA LEU A 15 1.65 -12.61 -23.51
C LEU A 15 1.94 -14.10 -23.37
N LEU A 16 1.94 -14.61 -22.13
CA LEU A 16 2.15 -16.03 -21.84
C LEU A 16 1.04 -16.90 -22.43
N GLN A 17 -0.21 -16.47 -22.31
CA GLN A 17 -1.36 -17.16 -22.92
C GLN A 17 -1.25 -17.19 -24.45
N ARG A 18 -0.83 -16.08 -25.08
CA ARG A 18 -0.62 -16.03 -26.53
C ARG A 18 0.46 -17.02 -26.98
N ILE A 19 1.63 -17.01 -26.33
CA ILE A 19 2.73 -17.95 -26.62
C ILE A 19 2.27 -19.41 -26.44
N THR A 20 1.54 -19.69 -25.36
CA THR A 20 1.00 -21.03 -25.08
C THR A 20 -0.02 -21.46 -26.14
N SER A 21 -0.88 -20.55 -26.57
CA SER A 21 -1.85 -20.80 -27.64
C SER A 21 -1.15 -21.07 -28.96
N ASP A 22 -0.13 -20.28 -29.33
CA ASP A 22 0.61 -20.47 -30.57
C ASP A 22 1.33 -21.84 -30.61
N LEU A 23 1.84 -22.30 -29.46
CA LEU A 23 2.45 -23.62 -29.27
C LEU A 23 1.46 -24.77 -29.42
N THR A 24 0.23 -24.63 -28.91
CA THR A 24 -0.78 -25.70 -28.96
C THR A 24 -1.53 -25.72 -30.29
N SER A 25 -1.75 -24.57 -30.92
CA SER A 25 -2.53 -24.47 -32.15
C SER A 25 -1.74 -24.77 -33.42
N ASN A 26 -0.40 -24.66 -33.41
CA ASN A 26 0.42 -24.86 -34.61
C ASN A 26 1.24 -26.16 -34.53
N VAL A 27 0.63 -27.28 -34.94
CA VAL A 27 1.36 -28.44 -35.47
C VAL A 27 2.32 -28.02 -36.61
N ALA A 28 2.04 -26.88 -37.26
CA ALA A 28 2.89 -26.26 -38.27
C ALA A 28 4.22 -25.70 -37.74
N LEU A 29 4.34 -25.28 -36.47
CA LEU A 29 5.62 -24.76 -35.93
C LEU A 29 6.70 -25.84 -35.87
N GLU A 30 6.30 -27.09 -35.65
CA GLU A 30 7.20 -28.25 -35.66
C GLU A 30 7.72 -28.57 -37.06
N ASN A 31 6.97 -28.19 -38.11
CA ASN A 31 7.35 -28.39 -39.50
C ASN A 31 8.02 -27.15 -40.13
N MET A 32 8.13 -26.04 -39.40
CA MET A 32 8.75 -24.80 -39.87
C MET A 32 10.26 -24.82 -39.68
N THR A 33 10.96 -24.08 -40.54
CA THR A 33 12.39 -23.86 -40.37
C THR A 33 12.67 -23.05 -39.10
N PRO A 34 13.82 -23.22 -38.45
CA PRO A 34 14.18 -22.45 -37.25
C PRO A 34 14.14 -20.93 -37.48
N SER A 35 14.42 -20.49 -38.71
CA SER A 35 14.38 -19.07 -39.09
C SER A 35 12.95 -18.51 -39.13
N ASP A 36 11.98 -19.29 -39.65
CA ASP A 36 10.57 -18.88 -39.65
C ASP A 36 9.97 -18.90 -38.24
N VAL A 37 10.34 -19.91 -37.42
CA VAL A 37 9.95 -19.98 -36.01
C VAL A 37 10.47 -18.75 -35.26
N TRP A 38 11.74 -18.36 -35.46
CA TRP A 38 12.29 -17.15 -34.85
C TRP A 38 11.56 -15.90 -35.31
N ARG A 39 11.39 -15.69 -36.62
CA ARG A 39 10.72 -14.48 -37.16
C ARG A 39 9.31 -14.29 -36.59
N ARG A 40 8.57 -15.38 -36.36
CA ARG A 40 7.22 -15.33 -35.80
C ARG A 40 7.20 -15.11 -34.29
N SER A 41 8.15 -15.71 -33.56
CA SER A 41 8.16 -15.68 -32.09
C SER A 41 9.01 -14.55 -31.48
N GLU A 42 9.94 -13.97 -32.22
CA GLU A 42 10.96 -13.03 -31.72
C GLU A 42 10.38 -11.88 -30.89
N ARG A 43 9.32 -11.23 -31.39
CA ARG A 43 8.67 -10.13 -30.69
C ARG A 43 8.15 -10.56 -29.32
N ASP A 44 7.47 -11.69 -29.28
CA ASP A 44 6.79 -12.17 -28.08
C ASP A 44 7.79 -12.70 -27.05
N ILE A 45 8.82 -13.41 -27.51
CA ILE A 45 9.91 -13.91 -26.65
C ILE A 45 10.74 -12.77 -26.06
N THR A 46 11.04 -11.75 -26.87
CA THR A 46 11.78 -10.57 -26.40
C THR A 46 10.94 -9.80 -25.38
N SER A 47 9.66 -9.57 -25.68
CA SER A 47 8.73 -8.90 -24.77
C SER A 47 8.55 -9.67 -23.47
N LEU A 48 8.52 -11.01 -23.53
CA LEU A 48 8.38 -11.87 -22.35
C LEU A 48 9.62 -11.77 -21.47
N GLY A 49 10.82 -11.78 -22.07
CA GLY A 49 12.07 -11.58 -21.36
C GLY A 49 12.17 -10.22 -20.67
N ASP A 50 11.71 -9.15 -21.33
CA ASP A 50 11.74 -7.80 -20.75
C ASP A 50 10.70 -7.62 -19.64
N LEU A 51 9.49 -8.15 -19.82
CA LEU A 51 8.47 -8.16 -18.76
C LEU A 51 8.91 -8.99 -17.55
N THR A 52 9.61 -10.10 -17.78
CA THR A 52 10.19 -10.93 -16.71
C THR A 52 11.15 -10.12 -15.84
N LYS A 53 12.05 -9.35 -16.45
CA LYS A 53 13.00 -8.48 -15.73
C LYS A 53 12.28 -7.37 -14.96
N GLN A 54 11.30 -6.73 -15.58
CA GLN A 54 10.50 -5.68 -14.93
C GLN A 54 9.71 -6.24 -13.75
N LEU A 55 9.09 -7.41 -13.89
CA LEU A 55 8.40 -8.09 -12.79
C LEU A 55 9.37 -8.47 -11.67
N ARG A 56 10.56 -8.98 -11.98
CA ARG A 56 11.60 -9.26 -10.97
C ARG A 56 11.87 -8.03 -10.11
N ASP A 57 12.13 -6.89 -10.73
CA ASP A 57 12.53 -5.68 -10.01
C ASP A 57 11.39 -5.19 -9.10
N LEU A 58 10.14 -5.24 -9.58
CA LEU A 58 8.96 -4.91 -8.77
C LEU A 58 8.71 -5.92 -7.64
N MET A 59 8.87 -7.22 -7.90
CA MET A 59 8.68 -8.28 -6.91
C MET A 59 9.69 -8.17 -5.77
N LEU A 60 10.96 -7.89 -6.08
CA LEU A 60 12.01 -7.71 -5.09
C LEU A 60 11.73 -6.51 -4.17
N LEU A 61 11.12 -5.46 -4.73
CA LEU A 61 10.75 -4.28 -3.97
C LEU A 61 9.49 -4.50 -3.11
N LEU A 62 8.49 -5.23 -3.63
CA LEU A 62 7.23 -5.48 -2.93
C LEU A 62 7.32 -6.58 -1.88
N LYS A 63 8.17 -7.59 -2.09
CA LYS A 63 8.33 -8.74 -1.19
C LYS A 63 9.78 -9.25 -1.15
N PRO A 64 10.70 -8.50 -0.52
CA PRO A 64 12.11 -8.88 -0.45
C PRO A 64 12.35 -10.19 0.31
N GLU A 65 11.42 -10.64 1.17
CA GLU A 65 11.56 -11.85 1.97
C GLU A 65 11.66 -13.13 1.12
N VAL A 66 11.11 -13.10 -0.10
CA VAL A 66 11.13 -14.23 -1.04
C VAL A 66 12.12 -14.03 -2.18
N THR A 67 13.09 -13.12 -2.03
CA THR A 67 14.19 -12.86 -2.98
C THR A 67 14.82 -14.13 -3.58
N PRO A 68 15.23 -15.15 -2.81
CA PRO A 68 15.85 -16.33 -3.40
C PRO A 68 14.89 -17.08 -4.34
N THR A 69 13.61 -17.14 -3.99
CA THR A 69 12.57 -17.77 -4.82
C THR A 69 12.31 -16.96 -6.09
N ILE A 70 12.22 -15.63 -5.98
CA ILE A 70 12.04 -14.72 -7.12
C ILE A 70 13.18 -14.92 -8.12
N LYS A 71 14.44 -14.83 -7.66
CA LYS A 71 15.62 -14.99 -8.51
C LYS A 71 15.60 -16.35 -9.22
N ARG A 72 15.41 -17.43 -8.47
CA ARG A 72 15.38 -18.79 -9.05
C ARG A 72 14.36 -18.94 -10.17
N GLN A 73 13.13 -18.44 -9.99
CA GLN A 73 12.08 -18.57 -11.01
C GLN A 73 12.32 -17.66 -12.23
N VAL A 74 12.82 -16.45 -11.99
CA VAL A 74 13.18 -15.52 -13.07
C VAL A 74 14.33 -16.08 -13.90
N ASP A 75 15.37 -16.58 -13.24
CA ASP A 75 16.54 -17.14 -13.90
C ASP A 75 16.17 -18.40 -14.70
N ALA A 76 15.31 -19.28 -14.15
CA ALA A 76 14.82 -20.45 -14.86
C ALA A 76 14.06 -20.08 -16.15
N LEU A 77 13.17 -19.08 -16.10
CA LEU A 77 12.45 -18.61 -17.27
C LEU A 77 13.39 -18.00 -18.31
N LEU A 78 14.26 -17.06 -17.89
CA LEU A 78 15.18 -16.39 -18.79
C LEU A 78 16.16 -17.37 -19.45
N GLU A 79 16.58 -18.40 -18.70
CA GLU A 79 17.44 -19.45 -19.22
C GLU A 79 16.73 -20.27 -20.31
N CYS A 80 15.48 -20.67 -20.10
CA CYS A 80 14.71 -21.38 -21.14
C CYS A 80 14.58 -20.53 -22.43
N LEU A 81 14.33 -19.22 -22.30
CA LEU A 81 14.27 -18.30 -23.46
C LEU A 81 15.63 -18.14 -24.14
N ARG A 82 16.73 -18.14 -23.37
CA ARG A 82 18.09 -18.08 -23.90
C ARG A 82 18.42 -19.35 -24.68
N VAL A 83 18.17 -20.52 -24.11
CA VAL A 83 18.42 -21.82 -24.75
C VAL A 83 17.54 -22.00 -25.99
N PHE A 84 16.28 -21.56 -25.96
CA PHE A 84 15.42 -21.50 -27.14
C PHE A 84 16.09 -20.74 -28.29
N LYS A 85 16.54 -19.51 -28.02
CA LYS A 85 17.19 -18.65 -29.01
C LYS A 85 18.48 -19.26 -29.55
N GLU A 86 19.29 -19.87 -28.69
CA GLU A 86 20.54 -20.51 -29.08
C GLU A 86 20.32 -21.75 -29.93
N THR A 87 19.35 -22.59 -29.55
CA THR A 87 18.99 -23.79 -30.29
C THR A 87 18.52 -23.43 -31.71
N LEU A 88 17.68 -22.41 -31.85
CA LEU A 88 17.26 -21.92 -33.17
C LEU A 88 18.43 -21.42 -34.02
N LYS A 89 19.36 -20.67 -33.43
CA LYS A 89 20.57 -20.20 -34.13
C LYS A 89 21.48 -21.34 -34.58
N LYS A 90 21.61 -22.38 -33.75
CA LYS A 90 22.50 -23.52 -34.00
C LYS A 90 21.99 -24.42 -35.13
N HIS A 91 20.67 -24.55 -35.27
CA HIS A 91 20.02 -25.39 -36.28
C HIS A 91 19.80 -24.70 -37.65
N GLY A 92 20.01 -23.38 -37.74
CA GLY A 92 20.11 -22.65 -39.02
C GLY A 92 18.89 -22.79 -39.93
N LEU A 93 19.12 -22.96 -41.24
CA LEU A 93 18.07 -23.02 -42.27
C LEU A 93 17.46 -24.43 -42.49
N LYS A 94 18.07 -25.49 -41.94
CA LYS A 94 17.71 -26.89 -42.28
C LYS A 94 17.53 -27.84 -41.08
N GLY A 95 17.73 -27.38 -39.84
CA GLY A 95 17.56 -28.23 -38.66
C GLY A 95 16.11 -28.29 -38.17
N ASP A 96 15.80 -29.32 -37.36
CA ASP A 96 14.48 -29.51 -36.74
C ASP A 96 14.28 -28.51 -35.58
N SER A 97 13.12 -27.86 -35.57
CA SER A 97 12.72 -26.85 -34.57
C SER A 97 12.22 -27.47 -33.26
N LYS A 98 11.98 -28.79 -33.20
CA LYS A 98 11.41 -29.48 -32.04
C LYS A 98 12.15 -29.23 -30.73
N ALA A 99 13.48 -29.33 -30.74
CA ALA A 99 14.28 -29.12 -29.53
C ALA A 99 14.14 -27.69 -28.99
N ALA A 100 14.05 -26.69 -29.87
CA ALA A 100 13.77 -25.32 -29.44
C ALA A 100 12.35 -25.19 -28.88
N LEU A 101 11.35 -25.77 -29.55
CA LEU A 101 9.96 -25.71 -29.09
C LEU A 101 9.77 -26.37 -27.73
N GLU A 102 10.51 -27.43 -27.39
CA GLU A 102 10.53 -27.99 -26.03
C GLU A 102 11.02 -27.00 -24.97
N GLU A 103 12.08 -26.24 -25.27
CA GLU A 103 12.54 -25.18 -24.36
C GLU A 103 11.52 -24.05 -24.24
N LEU A 104 10.76 -23.77 -25.30
CA LEU A 104 9.65 -22.81 -25.24
C LEU A 104 8.45 -23.33 -24.44
N ARG A 105 8.16 -24.64 -24.49
CA ARG A 105 7.17 -25.29 -23.62
C ARG A 105 7.60 -25.19 -22.15
N ARG A 106 8.88 -25.45 -21.87
CA ARG A 106 9.45 -25.28 -20.52
C ARG A 106 9.38 -23.83 -20.05
N ALA A 107 9.72 -22.87 -20.91
CA ALA A 107 9.56 -21.45 -20.61
C ALA A 107 8.11 -21.09 -20.29
N SER A 108 7.13 -21.71 -20.96
CA SER A 108 5.71 -21.46 -20.68
C SER A 108 5.31 -21.96 -19.29
N VAL A 109 5.81 -23.12 -18.86
CA VAL A 109 5.62 -23.66 -17.51
C VAL A 109 6.28 -22.76 -16.46
N GLU A 110 7.53 -22.35 -16.67
CA GLU A 110 8.23 -21.46 -15.73
C GLU A 110 7.60 -20.06 -15.70
N GLY A 111 7.07 -19.59 -16.83
CA GLY A 111 6.27 -18.37 -16.90
C GLY A 111 5.01 -18.46 -16.04
N ALA A 112 4.30 -19.59 -16.07
CA ALA A 112 3.12 -19.79 -15.22
C ALA A 112 3.48 -19.85 -13.73
N ASN A 113 4.61 -20.48 -13.39
CA ASN A 113 5.15 -20.50 -12.03
C ASN A 113 5.45 -19.09 -11.52
N LEU A 114 6.15 -18.29 -12.33
CA LEU A 114 6.49 -16.91 -12.02
C LEU A 114 5.23 -16.03 -11.89
N LEU A 115 4.26 -16.20 -12.80
CA LEU A 115 2.98 -15.49 -12.75
C LEU A 115 2.21 -15.80 -11.46
N ASN A 116 2.18 -17.06 -11.05
CA ASN A 116 1.56 -17.46 -9.78
C ASN A 116 2.27 -16.83 -8.59
N LEU A 117 3.60 -16.79 -8.58
CA LEU A 117 4.35 -16.08 -7.55
C LEU A 117 4.03 -14.58 -7.56
N ALA A 118 3.95 -13.98 -8.74
CA ALA A 118 3.66 -12.56 -8.89
C ALA A 118 2.27 -12.19 -8.33
N LYS A 119 1.25 -13.00 -8.64
CA LYS A 119 -0.11 -12.87 -8.06
C LYS A 119 -0.10 -13.03 -6.54
N LYS A 120 0.63 -14.01 -5.99
CA LYS A 120 0.78 -14.18 -4.53
C LYS A 120 1.42 -12.97 -3.86
N ILE A 121 2.41 -12.34 -4.50
CA ILE A 121 3.06 -11.11 -4.00
C ILE A 121 2.09 -9.93 -4.05
N ARG A 122 1.29 -9.80 -5.12
CA ARG A 122 0.25 -8.76 -5.24
C ARG A 122 -0.76 -8.88 -4.10
N ASP A 123 -1.23 -10.09 -3.83
CA ASP A 123 -2.28 -10.35 -2.84
C ASP A 123 -1.74 -10.22 -1.40
N ASN A 124 -0.44 -10.41 -1.20
CA ASN A 124 0.22 -10.32 0.11
C ASN A 124 1.61 -9.66 0.02
N PRO A 125 1.66 -8.33 -0.18
CA PRO A 125 2.92 -7.58 -0.19
C PRO A 125 3.56 -7.57 1.21
N SER A 126 4.83 -7.16 1.30
CA SER A 126 5.54 -7.10 2.58
C SER A 126 4.88 -6.14 3.57
N LYS A 127 4.45 -6.68 4.72
CA LYS A 127 3.92 -5.89 5.85
C LYS A 127 5.02 -5.08 6.54
N SER A 128 6.24 -5.63 6.60
CA SER A 128 7.38 -4.94 7.21
C SER A 128 7.78 -3.73 6.37
N LEU A 129 7.79 -3.87 5.04
CA LEU A 129 8.14 -2.77 4.15
C LEU A 129 7.07 -1.67 4.14
N SER A 130 5.78 -2.02 4.17
CA SER A 130 4.71 -1.03 4.31
C SER A 130 4.78 -0.26 5.64
N THR A 131 5.18 -0.94 6.71
CA THR A 131 5.41 -0.30 8.03
C THR A 131 6.59 0.67 7.96
N ILE A 132 7.70 0.26 7.35
CA ILE A 132 8.89 1.12 7.17
C ILE A 132 8.56 2.35 6.33
N LEU A 133 7.85 2.19 5.21
CA LEU A 133 7.44 3.33 4.37
C LEU A 133 6.53 4.29 5.13
N ARG A 134 5.57 3.77 5.88
CA ARG A 134 4.67 4.60 6.71
C ARG A 134 5.42 5.33 7.82
N LEU A 135 6.40 4.68 8.46
CA LEU A 135 7.25 5.31 9.46
C LEU A 135 8.09 6.44 8.86
N LYS A 136 8.62 6.23 7.65
CA LYS A 136 9.33 7.26 6.89
C LYS A 136 8.41 8.44 6.58
N GLU A 137 7.21 8.22 6.05
CA GLU A 137 6.24 9.29 5.78
C GLU A 137 5.90 10.11 7.03
N VAL A 138 5.71 9.44 8.18
CA VAL A 138 5.48 10.12 9.46
C VAL A 138 6.71 10.93 9.90
N TYR A 139 7.92 10.41 9.67
CA TYR A 139 9.16 11.10 9.99
C TYR A 139 9.35 12.33 9.09
N ASP A 140 9.20 12.18 7.78
CA ASP A 140 9.29 13.25 6.79
C ASP A 140 8.24 14.35 7.08
N ALA A 141 7.02 13.97 7.49
CA ALA A 141 5.99 14.92 7.92
C ALA A 141 6.35 15.66 9.22
N LYS A 142 6.98 14.99 10.19
CA LYS A 142 7.47 15.63 11.43
C LYS A 142 8.60 16.60 11.16
N GLU A 143 9.50 16.27 10.25
CA GLU A 143 10.58 17.15 9.81
C GLU A 143 10.02 18.39 9.10
N TYR A 144 9.07 18.19 8.18
CA TYR A 144 8.37 19.29 7.52
C TYR A 144 7.66 20.22 8.51
N LEU A 145 6.90 19.68 9.47
CA LEU A 145 6.23 20.47 10.51
C LEU A 145 7.20 21.22 11.42
N SER A 146 8.42 20.70 11.62
CA SER A 146 9.46 21.36 12.41
C SER A 146 10.20 22.45 11.61
N ALA A 147 10.22 22.35 10.28
CA ALA A 147 10.87 23.32 9.38
C ALA A 147 9.97 24.52 9.00
N VAL A 148 8.65 24.40 9.18
CA VAL A 148 7.73 25.53 8.97
C VAL A 148 7.85 26.48 10.16
N SER A 149 8.61 27.57 9.98
CA SER A 149 8.57 28.73 10.87
C SER A 149 7.14 29.27 10.91
N ILE A 150 6.50 29.17 12.08
CA ILE A 150 5.22 29.82 12.34
C ILE A 150 5.48 31.33 12.29
N PRO A 151 4.80 32.12 11.42
CA PRO A 151 4.98 33.55 11.40
C PRO A 151 4.79 34.15 12.80
N GLU A 152 5.69 35.01 13.26
CA GLU A 152 5.68 35.61 14.61
C GLU A 152 4.29 36.13 15.01
N ALA A 153 3.59 36.74 14.06
CA ALA A 153 2.25 37.29 14.24
C ALA A 153 1.17 36.23 14.53
N SER A 154 1.35 34.99 14.12
CA SER A 154 0.48 33.86 14.44
C SER A 154 0.79 33.31 15.82
N PHE A 155 2.07 33.22 16.20
CA PHE A 155 2.50 32.81 17.54
C PHE A 155 1.98 33.75 18.62
N ILE A 156 2.12 35.07 18.41
CA ILE A 156 1.59 36.09 19.33
C ILE A 156 0.06 36.00 19.47
N ARG A 157 -0.66 35.71 18.38
CA ARG A 157 -2.11 35.48 18.42
C ARG A 157 -2.49 34.27 19.26
N PHE A 158 -1.76 33.16 19.13
CA PHE A 158 -1.98 31.96 19.94
C PHE A 158 -1.70 32.20 21.44
N GLU A 159 -0.62 32.89 21.77
CA GLU A 159 -0.32 33.22 23.17
C GLU A 159 -1.36 34.17 23.78
N ASN A 160 -1.85 35.14 23.01
CA ASN A 160 -2.94 36.00 23.44
C ASN A 160 -4.25 35.23 23.67
N LEU A 161 -4.58 34.29 22.77
CA LEU A 161 -5.75 33.42 22.93
C LEU A 161 -5.64 32.54 24.17
N LYS A 162 -4.46 31.94 24.41
CA LYS A 162 -4.18 31.12 25.59
C LYS A 162 -4.34 31.92 26.89
N ARG A 163 -3.88 33.17 26.91
CA ARG A 163 -4.08 34.09 28.03
C ARG A 163 -5.56 34.41 28.24
N ALA A 164 -6.30 34.68 27.17
CA ALA A 164 -7.74 34.94 27.23
C ALA A 164 -8.52 33.74 27.81
N ILE A 165 -8.19 32.52 27.40
CA ILE A 165 -8.81 31.29 27.93
C ILE A 165 -8.53 31.14 29.44
N ARG A 166 -7.30 31.40 29.89
CA ARG A 166 -6.97 31.36 31.33
C ARG A 166 -7.79 32.37 32.13
N ASN A 167 -7.91 33.60 31.63
CA ASN A 167 -8.67 34.66 32.30
C ASN A 167 -10.17 34.33 32.34
N LEU A 168 -10.71 33.74 31.27
CA LEU A 168 -12.09 33.26 31.23
C LEU A 168 -12.32 32.16 32.27
N ASN A 169 -11.43 31.18 32.36
CA ASN A 169 -11.53 30.12 33.37
C ASN A 169 -11.49 30.66 34.80
N LEU A 170 -10.63 31.64 35.08
CA LEU A 170 -10.61 32.30 36.40
C LEU A 170 -11.92 33.05 36.67
N SER A 171 -12.50 33.68 35.67
CA SER A 171 -13.78 34.38 35.79
C SER A 171 -14.93 33.42 36.05
N ILE A 172 -14.95 32.26 35.38
CA ILE A 172 -15.93 31.19 35.61
C ILE A 172 -15.85 30.70 37.05
N LEU A 173 -14.64 30.38 37.55
CA LEU A 173 -14.44 29.94 38.93
C LEU A 173 -14.96 30.98 39.95
N ASN A 174 -14.73 32.26 39.69
CA ASN A 174 -15.23 33.32 40.57
C ASN A 174 -16.76 33.44 40.55
N VAL A 175 -17.38 33.30 39.38
CA VAL A 175 -18.85 33.29 39.25
C VAL A 175 -19.44 32.08 39.96
N GLU A 176 -18.86 30.89 39.79
CA GLU A 176 -19.30 29.67 40.48
C GLU A 176 -19.26 29.84 42.01
N GLN A 177 -18.19 30.44 42.53
CA GLN A 177 -18.06 30.73 43.96
C GLN A 177 -19.11 31.75 44.43
N THR A 178 -19.32 32.83 43.68
CA THR A 178 -20.32 33.86 44.02
C THR A 178 -21.73 33.28 44.03
N LEU A 179 -22.04 32.38 43.09
CA LEU A 179 -23.35 31.72 42.99
C LEU A 179 -23.56 30.76 44.17
N LYS A 180 -22.51 30.07 44.61
CA LYS A 180 -22.53 29.25 45.82
C LYS A 180 -22.82 30.08 47.07
N ASP A 181 -22.16 31.23 47.22
CA ASP A 181 -22.37 32.11 48.36
C ASP A 181 -23.78 32.71 48.37
N LEU A 182 -24.31 33.09 47.20
CA LEU A 182 -25.70 33.53 47.06
C LEU A 182 -26.70 32.44 47.45
N LYS A 183 -26.46 31.19 47.05
CA LYS A 183 -27.31 30.06 47.42
C LYS A 183 -27.32 29.85 48.94
N ASN A 184 -26.16 29.89 49.58
CA ASN A 184 -26.08 29.78 51.05
C ASN A 184 -26.85 30.91 51.74
N GLY A 185 -26.80 32.13 51.20
CA GLY A 185 -27.57 33.27 51.71
C GLY A 185 -29.09 33.07 51.54
N LEU A 186 -29.52 32.53 50.40
CA LEU A 186 -30.93 32.20 50.17
C LEU A 186 -31.44 31.12 51.14
N ASP A 187 -30.65 30.07 51.36
CA ASP A 187 -30.98 29.00 52.31
C ASP A 187 -31.13 29.58 53.73
N ALA A 188 -30.22 30.48 54.16
CA ALA A 188 -30.32 31.15 55.45
C ALA A 188 -31.58 32.01 55.60
N VAL A 189 -31.96 32.77 54.57
CA VAL A 189 -33.19 33.58 54.58
C VAL A 189 -34.44 32.68 54.59
N SER A 190 -34.40 31.56 53.85
CA SER A 190 -35.48 30.57 53.86
C SER A 190 -35.66 29.92 55.22
N ASP A 191 -34.56 29.62 55.91
CA ASP A 191 -34.57 29.09 57.28
C ASP A 191 -35.15 30.10 58.27
N GLU A 192 -34.79 31.38 58.15
CA GLU A 192 -35.37 32.44 58.97
C GLU A 192 -36.87 32.61 58.71
N LEU A 193 -37.30 32.63 57.45
CA LEU A 193 -38.72 32.70 57.09
C LEU A 193 -39.52 31.51 57.65
N SER A 194 -38.93 30.31 57.63
CA SER A 194 -39.55 29.11 58.19
C SER A 194 -39.74 29.21 59.71
N LYS A 195 -38.81 29.84 60.43
CA LYS A 195 -38.93 30.12 61.87
C LYS A 195 -40.03 31.14 62.18
N PHE A 196 -40.24 32.13 61.31
CA PHE A 196 -41.35 33.07 61.46
C PHE A 196 -42.72 32.42 61.21
N GLN A 197 -42.80 31.46 60.28
CA GLN A 197 -44.04 30.73 60.00
C GLN A 197 -44.41 29.76 61.14
N SER A 198 -43.44 29.10 61.79
CA SER A 198 -43.73 28.27 62.98
C SER A 198 -44.16 29.10 64.19
N ALA A 199 -43.57 30.28 64.40
CA ALA A 199 -43.99 31.22 65.44
C ALA A 199 -45.39 31.84 65.20
N SER A 200 -45.84 31.90 63.94
CA SER A 200 -47.19 32.31 63.56
C SER A 200 -48.23 31.22 63.82
N ASN A 201 -47.88 29.94 63.71
CA ASN A 201 -48.79 28.82 63.97
C ASN A 201 -48.96 28.54 65.48
N GLU A 202 -47.95 28.80 66.32
CA GLU A 202 -48.10 28.70 67.78
C GLU A 202 -49.02 29.79 68.39
N LYS A 203 -49.27 30.89 67.67
CA LYS A 203 -50.19 31.96 68.13
C LYS A 203 -51.66 31.72 67.77
N ASN A 204 -51.99 30.73 66.95
CA ASN A 204 -53.36 30.45 66.50
C ASN A 204 -54.02 29.23 67.18
N GLU A 205 -53.34 28.55 68.13
CA GLU A 205 -53.92 27.49 68.97
C GLU A 205 -54.04 27.89 70.46
N GLY A 206 -54.31 29.17 70.73
CA GLY A 206 -54.60 29.70 72.07
C GLY A 206 -56.08 30.00 72.28
#